data_AF-A0A0F7JVL7-F1
#
_entry.id   AF-A0A0F7JVL7-F1
#
_cell.length_a   1.000
_cell.length_b   1.000
_cell.length_c   1.000
_cell.angle_alpha   90.00
_cell.angle_beta   90.00
_cell.angle_gamma   90.00
#
_symmetry.space_group_name_H-M   'P 1'
#
loop_
_entity.id
_entity.type
_entity.pdbx_description
1 polymer ?
#
loop_
_entity_poly.entity_id
_entity_poly.type
_entity_poly.pdbx_seq_one_letter_code
_entity_poly.pdbx_strand_id
1 'polypeptide(L)' 'MLKLDTATYLITQDNSAGPIIQYVDDGFEPHGPVTDANGNVSRASAAAYLVAYALLAGVIGYFIFAL' A
#
# COMPACT_ATOMS: atom_id res chain seq x y z
N MET A 1 -7.50 5.71 5.00
CA MET A 1 -8.66 5.30 5.84
C MET A 1 -8.29 5.65 7.27
N LEU A 2 -9.10 6.45 7.96
CA LEU A 2 -8.82 6.83 9.36
C LEU A 2 -8.87 5.60 10.27
N LYS A 3 -7.75 5.31 10.95
CA LYS A 3 -7.64 4.26 11.96
C LYS A 3 -7.30 4.88 13.31
N LEU A 4 -7.70 4.21 14.39
CA LEU A 4 -7.32 4.61 15.74
C LEU A 4 -5.79 4.48 15.88
N ASP A 5 -5.13 5.55 16.30
CA ASP A 5 -3.74 5.50 16.74
C ASP A 5 -3.65 4.63 18.01
N THR A 6 -3.45 3.34 17.77
CA THR A 6 -3.49 2.32 18.81
C THR A 6 -2.27 2.43 19.71
N ALA A 7 -1.15 2.95 19.21
CA ALA A 7 0.05 3.17 20.01
C ALA A 7 -0.19 4.25 21.06
N THR A 8 -0.70 5.42 20.65
CA THR A 8 -1.03 6.52 21.56
C THR A 8 -2.14 6.12 22.54
N TYR A 9 -3.16 5.40 22.08
CA TYR A 9 -4.21 4.87 22.94
C TYR A 9 -3.65 3.94 24.02
N LEU A 10 -2.86 2.93 23.66
CA LEU A 10 -2.29 1.96 24.61
C LEU A 10 -1.37 2.62 25.64
N ILE A 11 -0.66 3.69 25.26
CA ILE A 11 0.23 4.44 26.18
C ILE A 11 -0.58 5.26 27.19
N THR A 12 -1.78 5.72 26.82
CA THR A 12 -2.56 6.69 27.60
C THR A 12 -3.83 6.11 28.22
N GLN A 13 -4.17 4.85 27.96
CA GLN A 13 -5.41 4.20 28.42
C GLN A 13 -5.61 4.24 29.93
N ASP A 14 -4.53 4.20 30.71
CA ASP A 14 -4.57 4.21 32.17
C ASP A 14 -4.42 5.62 32.77
N ASN A 15 -4.44 6.66 31.93
CA ASN A 15 -4.36 8.04 32.42
C ASN A 15 -5.65 8.44 33.16
N SER A 16 -5.49 9.03 34.35
CA SER A 16 -6.60 9.54 35.17
C SER A 16 -7.50 10.58 34.47
N ALA A 17 -6.96 11.32 33.49
CA ALA A 17 -7.71 12.26 32.66
C ALA A 17 -8.44 11.61 31.48
N GLY A 18 -8.28 10.28 31.30
CA GLY A 18 -8.79 9.50 30.19
C GLY A 18 -7.75 9.28 29.07
N PRO A 19 -7.98 8.26 28.21
CA PRO A 19 -7.14 7.97 27.04
C PRO A 19 -7.17 9.11 26.04
N ILE A 20 -6.04 9.31 25.36
CA ILE A 20 -5.99 10.11 24.15
C ILE A 20 -6.53 9.25 23.00
N ILE A 21 -7.70 9.63 22.47
CA ILE A 21 -8.31 9.00 21.29
C ILE A 21 -8.00 9.86 20.08
N GLN A 22 -7.07 9.39 19.26
CA GLN A 22 -6.68 10.05 18.02
C GLN A 22 -6.91 9.10 16.84
N TYR A 23 -7.44 9.64 15.75
CA TYR A 23 -7.49 8.94 14.47
C TYR A 23 -6.38 9.45 13.57
N VAL A 24 -5.62 8.53 12.99
CA VAL A 24 -4.56 8.81 12.02
C VAL A 24 -4.96 8.20 10.68
N ASP A 25 -4.62 8.90 9.60
CA ASP A 25 -4.71 8.34 8.27
C ASP A 25 -3.38 7.71 7.92
N ASP A 26 -3.34 6.38 7.87
CA ASP A 26 -2.16 5.62 7.42
C ASP A 26 -1.84 5.86 5.93
N GLY A 27 -2.70 6.60 5.22
CA GLY A 27 -2.62 6.80 3.78
C GLY A 27 -3.05 5.55 3.02
N PHE A 28 -2.55 5.42 1.79
CA PHE A 28 -2.73 4.22 0.99
C PHE A 28 -1.52 3.31 1.20
N GLU A 29 -1.77 2.05 1.57
CA GLU A 29 -0.75 1.01 1.53
C GLU A 29 -0.21 0.96 0.08
N PRO A 30 1.09 1.13 -0.14
CA PRO A 30 1.64 1.02 -1.47
C PRO A 30 1.33 -0.39 -1.99
N HIS A 31 0.53 -0.48 -3.05
CA HIS A 31 0.40 -1.73 -3.80
C HIS A 31 1.69 -1.95 -4.58
N GLY A 32 2.70 -2.46 -3.88
CA GLY A 32 4.00 -2.82 -4.42
C GLY A 32 4.07 -4.30 -4.78
N PRO A 33 5.13 -4.73 -5.46
CA PRO A 33 5.41 -6.14 -5.64
C PRO A 33 5.62 -6.84 -4.29
N VAL A 34 5.20 -8.10 -4.19
CA VAL A 34 5.39 -8.89 -2.97
C VAL A 34 6.88 -9.13 -2.76
N THR A 35 7.41 -8.60 -1.67
CA THR A 35 8.81 -8.74 -1.25
C THR A 35 8.96 -9.80 -0.16
N ASP A 36 10.11 -10.48 -0.16
CA ASP A 36 10.50 -11.37 0.93
C ASP A 36 10.97 -10.59 2.18
N ALA A 37 11.33 -11.31 3.25
CA ALA A 37 11.82 -10.71 4.50
C ALA A 37 13.13 -9.90 4.35
N ASN A 38 13.85 -10.07 3.24
CA ASN A 38 15.08 -9.34 2.92
C ASN A 38 14.81 -8.15 1.99
N GLY A 39 13.55 -7.91 1.59
CA GLY A 39 13.16 -6.87 0.65
C GLY A 39 13.35 -7.26 -0.83
N ASN A 40 13.68 -8.51 -1.14
CA ASN A 40 13.78 -8.93 -2.54
C ASN A 40 12.39 -9.18 -3.13
N VAL A 41 12.16 -8.65 -4.33
CA VAL A 41 10.91 -8.91 -5.06
C VAL A 41 10.84 -10.37 -5.48
N SER A 42 9.72 -11.02 -5.16
CA SER A 42 9.48 -12.40 -5.61
C SER A 42 9.42 -12.47 -7.14
N ARG A 43 10.00 -13.54 -7.73
CA ARG A 43 9.99 -13.75 -9.19
C ARG A 43 8.58 -13.79 -9.77
N ALA A 44 7.63 -14.38 -9.04
CA ALA A 44 6.22 -14.42 -9.42
C ALA A 44 5.62 -13.01 -9.49
N SER A 45 5.89 -12.16 -8.49
CA SER A 45 5.41 -10.78 -8.49
C SER A 45 6.07 -9.95 -9.60
N ALA A 46 7.39 -10.12 -9.81
CA ALA A 46 8.09 -9.47 -10.92
C ALA A 46 7.47 -9.82 -12.29
N ALA A 47 7.17 -11.11 -12.51
CA ALA A 47 6.54 -11.56 -13.74
C ALA A 47 5.13 -10.98 -13.91
N ALA A 48 4.32 -10.95 -12.86
CA ALA A 48 2.97 -10.37 -12.90
C ALA A 48 3.01 -8.87 -13.27
N TYR A 49 3.93 -8.12 -12.68
CA TYR A 49 4.12 -6.71 -13.01
C TYR A 49 4.58 -6.51 -14.46
N LEU A 50 5.50 -7.35 -14.96
CA LEU A 50 5.95 -7.29 -16.35
C LEU A 50 4.79 -7.49 -17.32
N VAL A 51 3.90 -8.47 -17.05
CA VAL A 51 2.69 -8.69 -17.85
C VAL A 51 1.76 -7.49 -17.80
N ALA A 52 1.52 -6.91 -16.61
CA ALA A 52 0.68 -5.74 -16.46
C ALA A 52 1.21 -4.55 -17.28
N TYR A 53 2.51 -4.30 -17.24
CA TYR A 53 3.14 -3.24 -18.05
C TYR A 53 3.08 -3.51 -19.55
N ALA A 54 3.25 -4.76 -19.98
CA ALA A 54 3.11 -5.13 -21.39
C ALA A 54 1.69 -4.89 -21.91
N LEU A 55 0.67 -5.24 -21.13
CA LEU A 55 -0.73 -4.97 -21.47
C LEU A 55 -1.01 -3.46 -21.54
N LEU A 56 -0.54 -2.70 -20.55
CA LEU A 56 -0.70 -1.24 -20.52
C LEU A 56 -0.04 -0.59 -21.75
N ALA A 57 1.19 -0.99 -22.06
CA ALA A 57 1.90 -0.50 -23.25
C ALA A 57 1.16 -0.86 -24.54
N GLY A 58 0.59 -2.07 -24.64
CA GLY A 58 -0.23 -2.49 -25.77
C GLY A 58 -1.50 -1.64 -25.93
N VAL A 59 -2.21 -1.37 -24.83
CA VAL A 59 -3.42 -0.52 -24.84
C VAL A 59 -3.08 0.91 -25.25
N ILE A 60 -2.03 1.49 -24.69
CA ILE A 60 -1.57 2.83 -25.07
C ILE A 60 -1.16 2.86 -26.54
N GLY A 61 -0.40 1.86 -27.00
CA GLY A 61 0.01 1.73 -28.39
C GLY A 61 -1.20 1.63 -29.34
N TYR A 62 -2.22 0.88 -28.97
CA TYR A 62 -3.47 0.80 -29.73
C TYR A 62 -4.13 2.18 -29.87
N PHE A 63 -4.26 2.94 -28.78
CA PHE A 63 -4.83 4.28 -28.84
C PHE A 63 -4.00 5.28 -29.67
N ILE A 64 -2.69 5.09 -29.77
CA ILE A 64 -1.81 5.98 -30.54
C ILE A 64 -1.85 5.66 -32.04
N PHE A 65 -1.87 4.36 -32.40
CA PHE A 65 -1.67 3.93 -33.79
C PHE A 65 -2.93 3.44 -34.50
N ALA A 66 -3.99 3.11 -33.77
CA ALA A 66 -5.22 2.53 -34.32
C ALA A 66 -6.48 3.38 -34.15
N LEU A 67 -6.39 4.51 -33.42
CA LEU A 67 -7.44 5.53 -33.31
C LEU A 67 -7.04 6.77 -34.11
#